data_AF-A0A7C3ANT4-F1
#
_entry.id   AF-A0A7C3ANT4-F1
#
_cell.length_a   1.000
_cell.length_b   1.000
_cell.length_c   1.000
_cell.angle_alpha   90.00
_cell.angle_beta   90.00
_cell.angle_gamma   90.00
#
_symmetry.space_group_name_H-M   'P 1'
#
loop_
_entity.id
_entity.type
_entity.pdbx_description
1 polymer ?
#
loop_
_entity_poly.entity_id
_entity_poly.type
_entity_poly.pdbx_seq_one_letter_code
_entity_poly.pdbx_strand_id
1 'polypeptide(L)'
;VVICQKGIDDAAQHFLARKGILAVRRVKKSDMEKLSKATGGRIITNLDDMAETDLGYAALVEERKIGDDKMVFIEGCKSPKSVKILIRGGTERVIDEAERSIHDALCVVRDVVEEPKVVAGGGAPEIEVARILKDYAESLPGREQLAVMHFAEALESIPVTLAENAGLDPIDILSELRARHDKGEKWAGVGVHEGKVIDTFNANIIEPVSVKKQVIKSATEAATMILKIDDVIAAAKMKPPKMPKGPEGAGY
;
A
#
# COMPACT_ATOMS: atom_id res chain seq x y z
N VAL A 1 1.90 -21.33 28.31
CA VAL A 1 2.68 -20.08 28.16
C VAL A 1 1.86 -18.94 28.70
N VAL A 2 2.45 -18.05 29.48
CA VAL A 2 1.81 -16.83 30.00
C VAL A 2 2.47 -15.62 29.35
N ILE A 3 1.65 -14.71 28.81
CA ILE A 3 2.12 -13.50 28.14
C ILE A 3 1.48 -12.29 28.80
N CYS A 4 2.30 -11.43 29.38
CA CYS A 4 1.86 -10.25 30.11
C CYS A 4 2.28 -8.97 29.38
N GLN A 5 1.34 -8.04 29.25
CA GLN A 5 1.63 -6.70 28.72
C GLN A 5 2.58 -5.92 29.65
N LYS A 6 2.44 -6.11 30.96
CA LYS A 6 3.26 -5.46 31.99
C LYS A 6 4.37 -6.39 32.48
N GLY A 7 5.10 -5.96 33.51
CA GLY A 7 6.06 -6.81 34.20
C GLY A 7 5.40 -7.99 34.91
N ILE A 8 6.22 -8.99 35.23
CA ILE A 8 5.88 -10.11 36.11
C ILE A 8 6.93 -10.07 37.22
N ASP A 9 6.50 -10.15 38.47
CA ASP A 9 7.40 -10.18 39.63
C ASP A 9 8.33 -11.41 39.61
N ASP A 10 9.53 -11.29 40.14
CA ASP A 10 10.55 -12.35 40.08
C ASP A 10 10.12 -13.61 40.86
N ALA A 11 9.41 -13.44 41.99
CA ALA A 11 8.87 -14.58 42.74
C ALA A 11 7.84 -15.34 41.90
N ALA A 12 6.94 -14.61 41.21
CA ALA A 12 5.95 -15.20 40.32
C ALA A 12 6.59 -15.91 39.12
N GLN A 13 7.62 -15.33 38.51
CA GLN A 13 8.38 -15.98 37.43
C GLN A 13 9.03 -17.29 37.90
N HIS A 14 9.61 -17.29 39.11
CA HIS A 14 10.19 -18.50 39.68
C HIS A 14 9.15 -19.61 39.90
N PHE A 15 7.95 -19.27 40.40
CA PHE A 15 6.86 -20.25 40.53
C PHE A 15 6.36 -20.78 39.18
N LEU A 16 6.22 -19.91 38.16
CA LEU A 16 5.84 -20.31 36.80
C LEU A 16 6.89 -21.25 36.19
N ALA A 17 8.19 -20.94 36.33
CA ALA A 17 9.29 -21.74 35.82
C ALA A 17 9.34 -23.13 36.48
N ARG A 18 9.13 -23.23 37.81
CA ARG A 18 9.03 -24.53 38.51
C ARG A 18 7.88 -25.41 38.03
N LYS A 19 6.84 -24.81 37.44
CA LYS A 19 5.70 -25.51 36.82
C LYS A 19 5.88 -25.72 35.31
N GLY A 20 7.03 -25.38 34.74
CA GLY A 20 7.31 -25.51 33.30
C GLY A 20 6.55 -24.50 32.43
N ILE A 21 6.06 -23.40 33.00
CA ILE A 21 5.29 -22.38 32.28
C ILE A 21 6.23 -21.26 31.82
N LEU A 22 6.45 -21.16 30.50
CA LEU A 22 7.15 -20.02 29.91
C LEU A 22 6.36 -18.72 30.16
N ALA A 23 7.02 -17.72 30.72
CA ALA A 23 6.45 -16.41 31.02
C ALA A 23 7.13 -15.31 30.18
N VAL A 24 6.36 -14.63 29.34
CA VAL A 24 6.81 -13.49 28.53
C VAL A 24 6.24 -12.21 29.14
N ARG A 25 7.11 -11.25 29.47
CA ARG A 25 6.74 -10.00 30.15
C ARG A 25 6.97 -8.79 29.25
N ARG A 26 6.30 -7.68 29.56
CA ARG A 26 6.46 -6.38 28.88
C ARG A 26 6.12 -6.42 27.38
N VAL A 27 5.14 -7.22 26.99
CA VAL A 27 4.70 -7.29 25.59
C VAL A 27 3.90 -6.04 25.23
N LYS A 28 4.12 -5.48 24.04
CA LYS A 28 3.37 -4.32 23.56
C LYS A 28 1.88 -4.65 23.43
N LYS A 29 1.00 -3.68 23.72
CA LYS A 29 -0.45 -3.86 23.61
C LYS A 29 -0.88 -4.33 22.21
N SER A 30 -0.29 -3.74 21.16
CA SER A 30 -0.56 -4.11 19.77
C SER A 30 -0.17 -5.55 19.45
N ASP A 31 0.87 -6.09 20.08
CA ASP A 31 1.26 -7.48 19.93
C ASP A 31 0.32 -8.42 20.70
N MET A 32 -0.16 -8.02 21.88
CA MET A 32 -1.18 -8.78 22.63
C MET A 32 -2.46 -8.96 21.80
N GLU A 33 -2.94 -7.90 21.16
CA GLU A 33 -4.13 -7.96 20.29
C GLU A 33 -3.92 -8.87 19.08
N LYS A 34 -2.73 -8.84 18.47
CA LYS A 34 -2.37 -9.73 17.35
C LYS A 34 -2.27 -11.18 17.82
N LEU A 35 -1.65 -11.44 18.98
CA LEU A 35 -1.53 -12.78 19.55
C LEU A 35 -2.89 -13.37 19.92
N SER A 36 -3.81 -12.56 20.45
CA SER A 36 -5.19 -12.96 20.70
C SER A 36 -5.88 -13.40 19.40
N LYS A 37 -5.75 -12.62 18.33
CA LYS A 37 -6.28 -12.98 17.00
C LYS A 37 -5.60 -14.19 16.37
N ALA A 38 -4.31 -14.41 16.63
CA ALA A 38 -3.54 -15.52 16.09
C ALA A 38 -3.89 -16.84 16.81
N THR A 39 -3.84 -16.85 18.13
CA THR A 39 -3.99 -18.05 18.98
C THR A 39 -5.44 -18.37 19.33
N GLY A 40 -6.35 -17.39 19.20
CA GLY A 40 -7.75 -17.48 19.65
C GLY A 40 -7.94 -17.20 21.14
N GLY A 41 -6.86 -16.95 21.90
CA GLY A 41 -6.96 -16.66 23.33
C GLY A 41 -7.55 -15.28 23.61
N ARG A 42 -8.31 -15.14 24.70
CA ARG A 42 -8.87 -13.86 25.14
C ARG A 42 -7.86 -13.10 25.99
N ILE A 43 -7.78 -11.79 25.81
CA ILE A 43 -6.98 -10.93 26.70
C ILE A 43 -7.76 -10.73 28.00
N ILE A 44 -7.16 -11.12 29.11
CA ILE A 44 -7.78 -11.07 30.43
C ILE A 44 -7.08 -10.01 31.28
N THR A 45 -7.87 -9.24 32.03
CA THR A 45 -7.36 -8.20 32.95
C THR A 45 -7.37 -8.65 34.41
N ASN A 46 -8.26 -9.57 34.79
CA ASN A 46 -8.40 -10.10 36.14
C ASN A 46 -8.17 -11.61 36.14
N LEU A 47 -7.29 -12.11 37.00
CA LEU A 47 -6.92 -13.53 37.04
C LEU A 47 -8.04 -14.42 37.58
N ASP A 48 -8.91 -13.88 38.44
CA ASP A 48 -10.03 -14.61 39.04
C ASP A 48 -11.12 -14.97 38.00
N ASP A 49 -11.19 -14.20 36.91
CA ASP A 49 -12.18 -14.37 35.84
C ASP A 49 -11.67 -15.24 34.67
N MET A 50 -10.55 -15.96 34.87
CA MET A 50 -9.94 -16.78 33.83
C MET A 50 -10.60 -18.15 33.73
N ALA A 51 -11.13 -18.46 32.54
CA ALA A 51 -11.66 -19.78 32.21
C ALA A 51 -10.77 -20.51 31.20
N GLU A 52 -10.89 -21.83 31.11
CA GLU A 52 -10.16 -22.63 30.10
C GLU A 52 -10.48 -22.21 28.67
N THR A 53 -11.69 -21.69 28.43
CA THR A 53 -12.13 -21.17 27.14
C THR A 53 -11.38 -19.91 26.70
N ASP A 54 -10.71 -19.23 27.64
CA ASP A 54 -9.94 -18.02 27.34
C ASP A 54 -8.53 -18.34 26.85
N LEU A 55 -8.08 -19.58 26.99
CA LEU A 55 -6.76 -20.02 26.59
C LEU A 55 -6.67 -20.19 25.07
N GLY A 56 -5.66 -19.55 24.48
CA GLY A 56 -5.33 -19.74 23.07
C GLY A 56 -4.55 -21.03 22.81
N TYR A 57 -4.43 -21.40 21.54
CA TYR A 57 -3.65 -22.56 21.10
C TYR A 57 -2.51 -22.15 20.15
N ALA A 58 -1.33 -22.72 20.39
CA ALA A 58 -0.20 -22.73 19.46
C ALA A 58 0.52 -24.08 19.58
N ALA A 59 0.99 -24.62 18.45
CA ALA A 59 1.69 -25.90 18.44
C ALA A 59 3.12 -25.79 18.98
N LEU A 60 3.78 -24.65 18.73
CA LEU A 60 5.15 -24.41 19.13
C LEU A 60 5.27 -23.01 19.74
N VAL A 61 5.91 -22.94 20.91
CA VAL A 61 6.36 -21.68 21.51
C VAL A 61 7.78 -21.83 21.99
N GLU A 62 8.70 -21.06 21.43
CA GLU A 62 10.12 -21.13 21.78
C GLU A 62 10.83 -19.79 21.68
N GLU A 63 11.90 -19.62 22.47
CA GLU A 63 12.84 -18.52 22.32
C GLU A 63 13.93 -18.95 21.34
N ARG A 64 14.03 -18.26 20.19
CA ARG A 64 15.15 -18.41 19.25
C ARG A 64 16.00 -17.15 19.28
N LYS A 65 17.32 -17.34 19.23
CA LYS A 65 18.27 -16.25 18.98
C LYS A 65 18.39 -16.03 17.48
N ILE A 66 18.06 -14.83 17.01
CA ILE A 66 18.19 -14.42 15.60
C ILE A 66 19.10 -13.19 15.56
N GLY A 67 20.28 -13.34 14.97
CA GLY A 67 21.33 -12.33 15.10
C GLY A 67 21.80 -12.23 16.54
N ASP A 68 21.75 -11.03 17.11
CA ASP A 68 22.08 -10.79 18.52
C ASP A 68 20.86 -10.76 19.44
N ASP A 69 19.65 -10.71 18.88
CA ASP A 69 18.41 -10.60 19.61
C ASP A 69 17.78 -11.96 19.93
N LYS A 70 17.15 -12.04 21.10
CA LYS A 70 16.31 -13.17 21.50
C LYS A 70 14.85 -12.84 21.20
N MET A 71 14.21 -13.68 20.41
CA MET A 71 12.82 -13.50 19.99
C MET A 71 11.99 -14.73 20.37
N VAL A 72 10.76 -14.51 20.80
CA VAL A 72 9.81 -15.58 21.09
C VAL A 72 8.96 -15.84 19.85
N PHE A 73 9.04 -17.06 19.33
CA PHE A 73 8.24 -17.54 18.20
C PHE A 73 7.04 -18.30 18.73
N ILE A 74 5.86 -17.98 18.19
CA ILE A 74 4.58 -18.64 18.50
C ILE A 74 4.00 -19.11 17.17
N GLU A 75 4.05 -20.41 16.92
CA GLU A 75 3.79 -21.02 15.60
C GLU A 75 2.75 -22.16 15.69
N GLY A 76 2.15 -22.51 14.55
CA GLY A 76 1.16 -23.59 14.47
C GLY A 76 -0.16 -23.29 15.18
N CYS A 77 -0.66 -22.07 15.06
CA CYS A 77 -2.02 -21.72 15.51
C CYS A 77 -3.07 -22.33 14.58
N LYS A 78 -4.23 -22.78 15.11
CA LYS A 78 -5.25 -23.52 14.32
C LYS A 78 -5.93 -22.69 13.23
N SER A 79 -6.27 -21.44 13.53
CA SER A 79 -6.98 -20.54 12.60
C SER A 79 -6.56 -19.09 12.84
N PRO A 80 -5.30 -18.73 12.53
CA PRO A 80 -4.76 -17.43 12.86
C PRO A 80 -5.43 -16.34 12.01
N LYS A 81 -6.11 -15.39 12.67
CA LYS A 81 -6.60 -14.15 12.03
C LYS A 81 -5.53 -13.05 11.98
N SER A 82 -4.34 -13.34 12.49
CA SER A 82 -3.17 -12.47 12.44
C SER A 82 -1.93 -13.33 12.31
N VAL A 83 -1.06 -12.98 11.37
CA VAL A 83 0.23 -13.63 11.12
C VAL A 83 1.34 -12.58 11.11
N LYS A 84 2.58 -12.99 11.38
CA LYS A 84 3.77 -12.15 11.23
C LYS A 84 4.73 -12.81 10.25
N ILE A 85 5.30 -12.00 9.38
CA ILE A 85 6.38 -12.39 8.47
C ILE A 85 7.65 -11.75 9.03
N LEU A 86 8.66 -12.56 9.32
CA LEU A 86 9.97 -12.07 9.77
C LEU A 86 10.88 -11.93 8.55
N ILE A 87 11.18 -10.70 8.18
CA ILE A 87 12.11 -10.37 7.09
C ILE A 87 13.51 -10.22 7.67
N ARG A 88 14.51 -10.75 6.96
CA ARG A 88 15.93 -10.60 7.32
C ARG A 88 16.69 -10.16 6.08
N GLY A 89 17.63 -9.24 6.25
CA GLY A 89 18.47 -8.72 5.18
C GLY A 89 19.83 -8.31 5.70
N GLY A 90 20.80 -8.14 4.80
CA GLY A 90 22.17 -7.75 5.16
C GLY A 90 22.30 -6.26 5.53
N THR A 91 21.36 -5.43 5.08
CA THR A 91 21.30 -3.99 5.38
C THR A 91 19.86 -3.56 5.61
N GLU A 92 19.65 -2.48 6.37
CA GLU A 92 18.31 -1.93 6.63
C GLU A 92 17.58 -1.58 5.32
N ARG A 93 18.31 -1.01 4.35
CA ARG A 93 17.72 -0.66 3.04
C ARG A 93 17.10 -1.85 2.31
N VAL A 94 17.72 -3.03 2.39
CA VAL A 94 17.18 -4.26 1.77
C VAL A 94 15.96 -4.75 2.52
N ILE A 95 15.94 -4.61 3.85
CA ILE A 95 14.80 -4.99 4.68
C ILE A 95 13.60 -4.07 4.38
N ASP A 96 13.83 -2.77 4.31
CA ASP A 96 12.78 -1.78 4.02
C ASP A 96 12.16 -2.02 2.63
N GLU A 97 12.98 -2.31 1.63
CA GLU A 97 12.52 -2.62 0.28
C GLU A 97 11.74 -3.94 0.22
N ALA A 98 12.22 -4.97 0.93
CA ALA A 98 11.52 -6.25 1.01
C ALA A 98 10.18 -6.13 1.76
N GLU A 99 10.13 -5.34 2.84
CA GLU A 99 8.88 -5.06 3.56
C GLU A 99 7.87 -4.36 2.64
N ARG A 100 8.31 -3.33 1.91
CA ARG A 100 7.47 -2.63 0.94
C ARG A 100 6.97 -3.57 -0.15
N SER A 101 7.86 -4.34 -0.76
CA SER A 101 7.52 -5.29 -1.83
C SER A 101 6.50 -6.34 -1.37
N ILE A 102 6.66 -6.90 -0.17
CA ILE A 102 5.71 -7.87 0.40
C ILE A 102 4.37 -7.20 0.70
N HIS A 103 4.40 -5.98 1.24
CA HIS A 103 3.19 -5.22 1.52
C HIS A 103 2.37 -4.98 0.25
N ASP A 104 3.02 -4.52 -0.82
CA ASP A 104 2.38 -4.24 -2.11
C ASP A 104 1.81 -5.53 -2.72
N ALA A 105 2.56 -6.62 -2.68
CA ALA A 105 2.09 -7.93 -3.16
C ALA A 105 0.84 -8.41 -2.38
N LEU A 106 0.82 -8.26 -1.06
CA LEU A 106 -0.32 -8.64 -0.23
C LEU A 106 -1.55 -7.76 -0.52
N CYS A 107 -1.35 -6.47 -0.77
CA CYS A 107 -2.42 -5.57 -1.18
C CYS A 107 -3.02 -5.98 -2.53
N VAL A 108 -2.19 -6.31 -3.52
CA VAL A 108 -2.66 -6.81 -4.82
C VAL A 108 -3.46 -8.10 -4.67
N VAL A 109 -2.96 -9.06 -3.87
CA VAL A 109 -3.67 -10.32 -3.63
C VAL A 109 -5.01 -10.08 -2.92
N ARG A 110 -5.05 -9.19 -1.93
CA ARG A 110 -6.30 -8.79 -1.27
C ARG A 110 -7.30 -8.25 -2.29
N ASP A 111 -6.87 -7.34 -3.15
CA ASP A 111 -7.76 -6.69 -4.12
C ASP A 111 -8.35 -7.71 -5.12
N VAL A 112 -7.57 -8.73 -5.52
CA VAL A 112 -8.06 -9.85 -6.36
C VAL A 112 -9.02 -10.77 -5.60
N VAL A 113 -8.80 -11.00 -4.31
CA VAL A 113 -9.72 -11.78 -3.47
C VAL A 113 -11.06 -11.06 -3.30
N GLU A 114 -11.05 -9.73 -3.22
CA GLU A 114 -12.26 -8.90 -3.10
C GLU A 114 -12.99 -8.75 -4.45
N GLU A 115 -12.28 -8.45 -5.53
CA GLU A 115 -12.82 -8.42 -6.90
C GLU A 115 -11.98 -9.35 -7.80
N PRO A 116 -12.47 -10.58 -8.11
CA PRO A 116 -11.70 -11.59 -8.85
C PRO A 116 -11.68 -11.32 -10.37
N LYS A 117 -11.19 -10.14 -10.75
CA LYS A 117 -11.04 -9.69 -12.14
C LYS A 117 -9.68 -9.04 -12.32
N VAL A 118 -8.99 -9.46 -13.37
CA VAL A 118 -7.66 -8.98 -13.72
C VAL A 118 -7.63 -8.51 -15.17
N VAL A 119 -6.68 -7.62 -15.46
CA VAL A 119 -6.34 -7.14 -16.81
C VAL A 119 -4.83 -7.26 -17.01
N ALA A 120 -4.37 -7.10 -18.25
CA ALA A 120 -2.95 -7.01 -18.51
C ALA A 120 -2.35 -5.74 -17.90
N GLY A 121 -1.05 -5.78 -17.55
CA GLY A 121 -0.31 -4.61 -17.05
C GLY A 121 0.44 -3.88 -18.17
N GLY A 122 1.53 -3.20 -17.81
CA GLY A 122 2.45 -2.57 -18.76
C GLY A 122 1.83 -1.46 -19.62
N GLY A 123 0.76 -0.82 -19.13
CA GLY A 123 0.06 0.24 -19.86
C GLY A 123 -0.90 -0.23 -20.96
N ALA A 124 -1.08 -1.55 -21.15
CA ALA A 124 -1.96 -2.07 -22.20
C ALA A 124 -3.43 -1.63 -22.04
N PRO A 125 -4.05 -1.68 -20.83
CA PRO A 125 -5.42 -1.20 -20.65
C PRO A 125 -5.56 0.29 -20.95
N GLU A 126 -4.57 1.10 -20.60
CA GLU A 126 -4.57 2.54 -20.85
C GLU A 126 -4.56 2.86 -22.34
N ILE A 127 -3.75 2.15 -23.15
CA ILE A 127 -3.74 2.30 -24.61
C ILE A 127 -5.07 1.85 -25.22
N GLU A 128 -5.62 0.70 -24.79
CA GLU A 128 -6.90 0.22 -25.34
C GLU A 128 -8.04 1.17 -25.03
N VAL A 129 -8.10 1.72 -23.80
CA VAL A 129 -9.10 2.71 -23.43
C VAL A 129 -8.88 4.01 -24.22
N ALA A 130 -7.64 4.46 -24.39
CA ALA A 130 -7.33 5.64 -25.20
C ALA A 130 -7.80 5.47 -26.66
N ARG A 131 -7.59 4.30 -27.27
CA ARG A 131 -8.07 3.98 -28.62
C ARG A 131 -9.59 4.09 -28.71
N ILE A 132 -10.31 3.43 -27.80
CA ILE A 132 -11.78 3.45 -27.78
C ILE A 132 -12.32 4.88 -27.55
N LEU A 133 -11.66 5.67 -26.71
CA LEU A 133 -12.04 7.06 -26.46
C LEU A 133 -11.80 7.96 -27.67
N LYS A 134 -10.73 7.73 -28.44
CA LYS A 134 -10.48 8.43 -29.71
C LYS A 134 -11.56 8.11 -30.74
N ASP A 135 -11.93 6.83 -30.89
CA ASP A 135 -13.04 6.40 -31.75
C ASP A 135 -14.37 7.07 -31.30
N TYR A 136 -14.62 7.12 -29.99
CA TYR A 136 -15.81 7.76 -29.43
C TYR A 136 -15.81 9.28 -29.67
N ALA A 137 -14.65 9.94 -29.60
CA ALA A 137 -14.53 11.38 -29.81
C ALA A 137 -14.99 11.79 -31.22
N GLU A 138 -14.78 10.97 -32.25
CA GLU A 138 -15.24 11.23 -33.62
C GLU A 138 -16.77 11.33 -33.73
N SER A 139 -17.50 10.69 -32.81
CA SER A 139 -18.97 10.76 -32.77
C SER A 139 -19.51 12.05 -32.14
N LEU A 140 -18.66 12.85 -31.48
CA LEU A 140 -19.06 14.03 -30.74
C LEU A 140 -18.85 15.33 -31.54
N PRO A 141 -19.76 16.30 -31.44
CA PRO A 141 -19.61 17.59 -32.10
C PRO A 141 -18.82 18.61 -31.25
N GLY A 142 -18.00 19.41 -31.91
CA GLY A 142 -17.49 20.67 -31.37
C GLY A 142 -16.44 20.50 -30.26
N ARG A 143 -16.63 21.18 -29.12
CA ARG A 143 -15.60 21.28 -28.05
C ARG A 143 -15.45 20.00 -27.22
N GLU A 144 -16.52 19.21 -27.11
CA GLU A 144 -16.50 17.96 -26.33
C GLU A 144 -15.58 16.92 -26.96
N GLN A 145 -15.54 16.86 -28.29
CA GLN A 145 -14.59 16.04 -29.04
C GLN A 145 -13.15 16.29 -28.62
N LEU A 146 -12.73 17.56 -28.55
CA LEU A 146 -11.37 17.93 -28.14
C LEU A 146 -11.06 17.50 -26.70
N ALA A 147 -12.02 17.64 -25.79
CA ALA A 147 -11.85 17.23 -24.40
C ALA A 147 -11.65 15.72 -24.27
N VAL A 148 -12.44 14.92 -24.99
CA VAL A 148 -12.28 13.45 -25.00
C VAL A 148 -10.96 13.02 -25.63
N MET A 149 -10.54 13.68 -26.72
CA MET A 149 -9.23 13.40 -27.34
C MET A 149 -8.08 13.65 -26.36
N HIS A 150 -8.06 14.79 -25.67
CA HIS A 150 -7.01 15.08 -24.69
C HIS A 150 -7.07 14.17 -23.46
N PHE A 151 -8.25 13.72 -23.05
CA PHE A 151 -8.36 12.71 -22.00
C PHE A 151 -7.75 11.37 -22.45
N ALA A 152 -7.99 10.96 -23.69
CA ALA A 152 -7.36 9.76 -24.25
C ALA A 152 -5.83 9.88 -24.32
N GLU A 153 -5.30 11.03 -24.76
CA GLU A 153 -3.87 11.31 -24.76
C GLU A 153 -3.28 11.29 -23.34
N ALA A 154 -4.02 11.79 -22.34
CA ALA A 154 -3.57 11.76 -20.95
C ALA A 154 -3.41 10.32 -20.43
N LEU A 155 -4.23 9.36 -20.86
CA LEU A 155 -4.05 7.94 -20.50
C LEU A 155 -2.77 7.35 -21.09
N GLU A 156 -2.37 7.78 -22.30
CA GLU A 156 -1.13 7.33 -22.94
C GLU A 156 0.13 7.81 -22.20
N SER A 157 0.02 8.80 -21.31
CA SER A 157 1.16 9.24 -20.48
C SER A 157 1.73 8.12 -19.59
N ILE A 158 0.90 7.18 -19.14
CA ILE A 158 1.32 6.07 -18.27
C ILE A 158 2.33 5.16 -18.98
N PRO A 159 2.02 4.56 -20.14
CA PRO A 159 2.99 3.74 -20.87
C PRO A 159 4.19 4.55 -21.39
N VAL A 160 4.02 5.84 -21.72
CA VAL A 160 5.14 6.72 -22.12
C VAL A 160 6.12 6.89 -20.96
N THR A 161 5.64 7.26 -19.78
CA THR A 161 6.48 7.40 -18.58
C THR A 161 7.11 6.08 -18.16
N LEU A 162 6.40 4.96 -18.35
CA LEU A 162 6.97 3.63 -18.12
C LEU A 162 8.14 3.33 -19.07
N ALA A 163 8.00 3.67 -20.35
CA ALA A 163 9.07 3.51 -21.35
C ALA A 163 10.28 4.41 -21.04
N GLU A 164 10.04 5.67 -20.66
CA GLU A 164 11.09 6.61 -20.24
C GLU A 164 11.88 6.08 -19.04
N ASN A 165 11.19 5.61 -18.01
CA ASN A 165 11.82 5.06 -16.80
C ASN A 165 12.61 3.76 -17.08
N ALA A 166 12.22 3.02 -18.12
CA ALA A 166 12.92 1.83 -18.59
C ALA A 166 14.11 2.15 -19.52
N GLY A 167 14.31 3.42 -19.90
CA GLY A 167 15.35 3.84 -20.83
C GLY A 167 15.07 3.50 -22.30
N LEU A 168 13.79 3.29 -22.65
CA LEU A 168 13.33 3.04 -24.02
C LEU A 168 12.97 4.35 -24.72
N ASP A 169 12.93 4.35 -26.05
CA ASP A 169 12.43 5.51 -26.82
C ASP A 169 10.89 5.58 -26.68
N PRO A 170 10.34 6.63 -26.04
CA PRO A 170 8.90 6.69 -25.77
C PRO A 170 8.07 6.90 -27.04
N ILE A 171 8.65 7.51 -28.07
CA ILE A 171 7.97 7.77 -29.35
C ILE A 171 7.80 6.45 -30.10
N ASP A 172 8.87 5.67 -30.19
CA ASP A 172 8.84 4.37 -30.86
C ASP A 172 7.89 3.40 -30.13
N ILE A 173 7.97 3.33 -28.80
CA ILE A 173 7.10 2.47 -27.99
C ILE A 173 5.64 2.87 -28.14
N LEU A 174 5.31 4.16 -28.03
CA LEU A 174 3.92 4.62 -28.17
C LEU A 174 3.37 4.35 -29.58
N SER A 175 4.19 4.57 -30.61
CA SER A 175 3.84 4.29 -32.00
C SER A 175 3.55 2.80 -32.21
N GLU A 176 4.42 1.92 -31.70
CA GLU A 176 4.23 0.48 -31.78
C GLU A 176 2.98 0.01 -31.01
N LEU A 177 2.76 0.52 -29.79
CA LEU A 177 1.58 0.21 -28.98
C LEU A 177 0.29 0.54 -29.73
N ARG A 178 0.16 1.76 -30.25
CA ARG A 178 -1.02 2.18 -31.03
C ARG A 178 -1.23 1.26 -32.23
N ALA A 179 -0.18 1.01 -33.01
CA ALA A 179 -0.26 0.17 -34.20
C ALA A 179 -0.69 -1.28 -33.90
N ARG A 180 -0.33 -1.83 -32.73
CA ARG A 180 -0.77 -3.18 -32.31
C ARG A 180 -2.19 -3.20 -31.80
N HIS A 181 -2.59 -2.20 -31.02
CA HIS A 181 -3.97 -2.07 -30.55
C HIS A 181 -4.96 -1.82 -31.69
N ASP A 182 -4.57 -1.06 -32.72
CA ASP A 182 -5.38 -0.87 -33.94
C ASP A 182 -5.58 -2.17 -34.72
N LYS A 183 -4.65 -3.13 -34.60
CA LYS A 183 -4.79 -4.50 -35.15
C LYS A 183 -5.62 -5.43 -34.26
N GLY A 184 -6.13 -4.94 -33.13
CA GLY A 184 -6.95 -5.70 -32.18
C GLY A 184 -6.15 -6.43 -31.09
N GLU A 185 -4.84 -6.18 -30.96
CA GLU A 185 -4.00 -6.78 -29.92
C GLU A 185 -4.17 -6.04 -28.57
N LYS A 186 -5.27 -6.29 -27.87
CA LYS A 186 -5.69 -5.57 -26.65
C LYS A 186 -4.71 -5.65 -25.46
N TRP A 187 -3.82 -6.63 -25.46
CA TRP A 187 -2.88 -6.89 -24.36
C TRP A 187 -1.43 -6.54 -24.70
N ALA A 188 -1.22 -5.84 -25.81
CA ALA A 188 0.08 -5.29 -26.15
C ALA A 188 0.46 -4.21 -25.12
N GLY A 189 1.55 -4.41 -24.39
CA GLY A 189 2.02 -3.48 -23.37
C GLY A 189 3.54 -3.40 -23.34
N VAL A 190 4.07 -2.47 -22.55
CA VAL A 190 5.51 -2.25 -22.40
C VAL A 190 6.12 -3.37 -21.55
N GLY A 191 6.91 -4.25 -22.17
CA GLY A 191 7.76 -5.22 -21.49
C GLY A 191 9.06 -4.54 -21.03
N VAL A 192 9.11 -4.10 -19.78
CA VAL A 192 10.27 -3.37 -19.23
C VAL A 192 11.54 -4.22 -19.24
N HIS A 193 11.43 -5.53 -18.99
CA HIS A 193 12.58 -6.42 -18.99
C HIS A 193 13.04 -6.80 -20.39
N GLU A 194 12.10 -6.96 -21.33
CA GLU A 194 12.36 -7.27 -22.73
C GLU A 194 12.80 -6.05 -23.54
N GLY A 195 12.52 -4.85 -23.04
CA GLY A 195 12.82 -3.57 -23.69
C GLY A 195 12.01 -3.31 -24.95
N LYS A 196 10.81 -3.90 -25.08
CA LYS A 196 9.96 -3.80 -26.28
C LYS A 196 8.48 -4.01 -25.95
N VAL A 197 7.61 -3.75 -26.91
CA VAL A 197 6.18 -4.07 -26.77
C VAL A 197 5.97 -5.59 -26.88
N ILE A 198 5.27 -6.16 -25.90
CA ILE A 198 4.95 -7.59 -25.83
C ILE A 198 3.48 -7.81 -25.49
N ASP A 199 2.98 -9.03 -25.67
CA ASP A 199 1.72 -9.42 -25.05
C ASP A 199 1.95 -9.63 -23.54
N THR A 200 1.56 -8.63 -22.77
CA THR A 200 1.82 -8.58 -21.32
C THR A 200 0.96 -9.57 -20.54
N PHE A 201 -0.22 -9.91 -21.06
CA PHE A 201 -1.08 -10.92 -20.45
C PHE A 201 -0.45 -12.31 -20.56
N ASN A 202 0.03 -12.67 -21.75
CA ASN A 202 0.74 -13.93 -21.98
C ASN A 202 2.08 -14.02 -21.23
N ALA A 203 2.70 -12.87 -20.93
CA ALA A 203 3.88 -12.77 -20.08
C ALA A 203 3.57 -12.85 -18.56
N ASN A 204 2.32 -13.07 -18.16
CA ASN A 204 1.85 -13.05 -16.76
C ASN A 204 2.04 -11.70 -16.04
N ILE A 205 2.11 -10.60 -16.79
CA ILE A 205 2.12 -9.25 -16.25
C ILE A 205 0.66 -8.81 -16.15
N ILE A 206 0.06 -9.03 -14.97
CA ILE A 206 -1.36 -8.80 -14.71
C ILE A 206 -1.57 -7.85 -13.54
N GLU A 207 -2.68 -7.12 -13.59
CA GLU A 207 -3.08 -6.16 -12.56
C GLU A 207 -4.56 -6.34 -12.19
N PRO A 208 -4.95 -6.07 -10.93
CA PRO A 208 -6.36 -6.09 -10.53
C PRO A 208 -7.16 -5.00 -11.23
N VAL A 209 -8.36 -5.33 -11.69
CA VAL A 209 -9.26 -4.36 -12.34
C VAL A 209 -9.69 -3.24 -11.39
N SER A 210 -9.85 -3.57 -10.10
CA SER A 210 -10.19 -2.61 -9.04
C SER A 210 -9.21 -1.44 -8.98
N VAL A 211 -7.91 -1.72 -9.12
CA VAL A 211 -6.85 -0.70 -9.13
C VAL A 211 -7.02 0.23 -10.34
N LYS A 212 -7.15 -0.31 -11.55
CA LYS A 212 -7.32 0.52 -12.77
C LYS A 212 -8.54 1.43 -12.71
N LYS A 213 -9.68 0.91 -12.25
CA LYS A 213 -10.91 1.70 -12.05
C LYS A 213 -10.68 2.85 -11.07
N GLN A 214 -10.03 2.56 -9.95
CA GLN A 214 -9.78 3.55 -8.90
C GLN A 214 -8.80 4.63 -9.37
N VAL A 215 -7.74 4.26 -10.11
CA VAL A 215 -6.78 5.21 -10.68
C VAL A 215 -7.48 6.22 -11.59
N ILE A 216 -8.27 5.75 -12.56
CA ILE A 216 -8.98 6.63 -13.50
C ILE A 216 -9.97 7.53 -12.76
N LYS A 217 -10.73 6.96 -11.82
CA LYS A 217 -11.73 7.70 -11.04
C LYS A 217 -11.08 8.81 -10.21
N SER A 218 -10.07 8.46 -9.40
CA SER A 218 -9.40 9.41 -8.51
C SER A 218 -8.62 10.48 -9.28
N ALA A 219 -7.95 10.12 -10.38
CA ALA A 219 -7.28 11.09 -11.23
C ALA A 219 -8.26 12.09 -11.85
N THR A 220 -9.41 11.60 -12.34
CA THR A 220 -10.47 12.45 -12.92
C THR A 220 -11.09 13.37 -11.88
N GLU A 221 -11.39 12.86 -10.68
CA GLU A 221 -11.90 13.66 -9.57
C GLU A 221 -10.91 14.76 -9.17
N ALA A 222 -9.62 14.42 -9.04
CA ALA A 222 -8.57 15.38 -8.71
C ALA A 222 -8.42 16.48 -9.77
N ALA A 223 -8.32 16.10 -11.04
CA ALA A 223 -8.24 17.06 -12.14
C ALA A 223 -9.46 17.98 -12.17
N THR A 224 -10.66 17.42 -12.00
CA THR A 224 -11.92 18.18 -11.99
C THR A 224 -11.99 19.16 -10.82
N MET A 225 -11.49 18.78 -9.64
CA MET A 225 -11.45 19.68 -8.48
C MET A 225 -10.61 20.92 -8.78
N ILE A 226 -9.44 20.74 -9.40
CA ILE A 226 -8.55 21.86 -9.74
C ILE A 226 -9.16 22.72 -10.85
N LEU A 227 -9.70 22.10 -11.91
CA LEU A 227 -10.30 22.82 -13.03
C LEU A 227 -11.54 23.65 -12.64
N LYS A 228 -12.20 23.31 -11.53
CA LYS A 228 -13.35 24.06 -11.00
C LYS A 228 -12.95 25.31 -10.21
N ILE A 229 -11.69 25.44 -9.82
CA ILE A 229 -11.21 26.62 -9.09
C ILE A 229 -11.02 27.75 -10.10
N ASP A 230 -11.83 28.80 -9.96
CA ASP A 230 -11.78 30.01 -10.77
C ASP A 230 -10.80 31.04 -10.21
N ASP A 231 -10.68 31.14 -8.88
CA ASP A 231 -9.73 32.04 -8.22
C ASP A 231 -9.20 31.47 -6.88
N VAL A 232 -7.98 31.86 -6.50
CA VAL A 232 -7.34 31.47 -5.24
C VAL A 232 -7.06 32.72 -4.41
N ILE A 233 -7.92 32.98 -3.43
CA ILE A 233 -7.73 34.11 -2.52
C ILE A 233 -6.78 33.70 -1.38
N ALA A 234 -5.52 34.11 -1.49
CA ALA A 234 -4.55 33.94 -0.42
C ALA A 234 -4.79 34.98 0.70
N ALA A 235 -5.32 34.53 1.84
CA ALA A 235 -5.47 35.37 3.02
C ALA A 235 -4.10 35.65 3.67
N ALA A 236 -3.55 36.84 3.47
CA ALA A 236 -2.39 37.30 4.24
C ALA A 236 -2.84 37.69 5.67
N LYS A 237 -2.05 37.32 6.69
CA LYS A 237 -2.27 37.82 8.05
C LYS A 237 -2.18 39.35 8.03
N MET A 238 -3.24 40.04 8.48
CA MET A 238 -3.21 41.48 8.70
C MET A 238 -2.02 41.82 9.60
N LYS A 239 -1.12 42.71 9.14
CA LYS A 239 -0.07 43.24 10.00
C LYS A 239 -0.75 43.93 11.19
N PRO A 240 -0.36 43.63 12.44
CA PRO A 240 -0.91 44.34 13.59
C PRO A 240 -0.67 45.85 13.38
N PRO A 241 -1.63 46.72 13.76
CA PRO A 241 -1.48 48.15 13.62
C PRO A 241 -0.19 48.58 14.31
N LYS A 242 0.61 49.42 13.63
CA LYS A 242 1.82 50.01 14.23
C LYS A 242 1.38 50.72 15.51
N MET A 243 1.80 50.20 16.67
CA MET A 243 1.61 50.90 17.93
C MET A 243 2.25 52.30 17.82
N PRO A 244 1.58 53.36 18.30
CA PRO A 244 2.18 54.68 18.36
C PRO A 244 3.51 54.59 19.11
N LYS A 245 4.57 55.20 18.56
CA LYS A 245 5.80 55.40 19.33
C LYS A 245 5.40 56.17 20.60
N GLY A 246 5.64 55.55 21.76
CA GLY A 246 5.45 56.22 23.05
C GLY A 246 6.27 57.51 23.09
N PRO A 247 5.83 58.52 23.86
CA PRO A 247 6.52 59.81 23.93
C PRO A 247 7.98 59.59 24.36
N GLU A 248 8.91 60.16 23.58
CA GLU A 248 10.30 60.30 23.98
C GLU A 248 10.34 61.02 25.33
N GLY A 249 10.90 60.34 26.33
CA GLY A 249 10.93 60.84 27.70
C GLY A 249 11.58 62.22 27.77
N ALA A 250 10.80 63.20 28.21
CA ALA A 250 11.35 64.44 28.74
C ALA A 250 12.02 64.11 30.07
N GLY A 251 13.33 64.30 30.12
CA GLY A 251 14.13 64.09 31.31
C GLY A 251 13.79 65.05 32.44
N TYR A 252 14.05 64.57 33.65
CA TYR A 252 14.53 65.34 34.81
C TYR A 252 15.51 64.45 35.56
#